data_AF-A0A3M2HZL9-F1
#
_entry.id   AF-A0A3M2HZL9-F1
#
_cell.length_a   1.000
_cell.length_b   1.000
_cell.length_c   1.000
_cell.angle_alpha   90.00
_cell.angle_beta   90.00
_cell.angle_gamma   90.00
#
_symmetry.space_group_name_H-M   'P 1'
#
loop_
_entity.id
_entity.type
_entity.pdbx_description
1 polymer ?
#
loop_
_entity_poly.entity_id
_entity_poly.type
_entity_poly.pdbx_seq_one_letter_code
_entity_poly.pdbx_strand_id
1 'polypeptide(L)' 'THTLTLALPKTGLRREGVGELFLGDLGIPEIAFRKAGIDYTSPFDHRFVLPLRIQ' A
#
# COMPACT_ATOMS: atom_id res chain seq x y z
N THR A 1 6.29 -14.83 9.21
CA THR A 1 6.11 -14.53 7.78
C THR A 1 5.72 -13.08 7.62
N HIS A 2 6.19 -12.43 6.56
CA HIS A 2 5.88 -11.03 6.25
C HIS A 2 5.36 -10.92 4.82
N THR A 3 4.42 -10.01 4.57
CA THR A 3 3.84 -9.73 3.26
C THR A 3 4.03 -8.24 2.93
N LEU A 4 4.49 -7.95 1.72
CA LEU A 4 4.57 -6.59 1.18
C LEU A 4 3.52 -6.43 0.08
N THR A 5 2.58 -5.50 0.27
CA THR A 5 1.61 -5.11 -0.76
C THR A 5 2.06 -3.83 -1.47
N LEU A 6 1.76 -3.73 -2.76
CA LEU A 6 2.33 -2.73 -3.65
C LEU A 6 1.24 -1.78 -4.17
N ALA A 7 1.63 -0.53 -4.40
CA ALA A 7 0.79 0.57 -4.89
C ALA A 7 -0.32 1.01 -3.90
N LEU A 8 -1.27 0.14 -3.58
CA LEU A 8 -2.39 0.42 -2.66
C LEU A 8 -2.73 -0.82 -1.83
N PRO A 9 -3.35 -0.64 -0.64
CA PRO A 9 -3.96 -1.75 0.09
C PRO A 9 -4.91 -2.57 -0.80
N LYS A 10 -4.82 -3.91 -0.72
CA LYS A 10 -5.68 -4.81 -1.50
C LYS A 10 -6.71 -5.47 -0.59
N THR A 11 -7.98 -5.34 -0.97
CA THR A 11 -9.14 -5.89 -0.24
C THR A 11 -9.14 -7.41 -0.10
N GLY A 12 -8.35 -8.12 -0.93
CA GLY A 12 -8.19 -9.57 -0.83
C GLY A 12 -7.20 -10.03 0.26
N LEU A 13 -6.44 -9.12 0.86
CA LEU A 13 -5.50 -9.46 1.93
C LEU A 13 -6.27 -9.59 3.25
N ARG A 14 -6.39 -10.83 3.73
CA ARG A 14 -7.04 -11.15 5.01
C ARG A 14 -5.98 -11.36 6.09
N ARG A 15 -6.35 -11.18 7.36
CA ARG A 15 -5.44 -11.40 8.49
C ARG A 15 -4.93 -12.85 8.51
N GLU A 16 -5.76 -13.80 8.10
CA GLU A 16 -5.38 -15.20 7.96
C GLU A 16 -4.40 -15.34 6.79
N GLY A 17 -3.14 -15.69 7.08
CA GLY A 17 -2.16 -16.12 6.09
C GLY A 17 -1.17 -15.06 5.59
N VAL A 18 -1.36 -13.76 5.90
CA VAL A 18 -0.44 -12.71 5.43
C VAL A 18 0.70 -12.39 6.40
N GLY A 19 0.59 -12.81 7.67
CA GLY A 19 1.56 -12.44 8.71
C GLY A 19 1.59 -10.93 8.94
N GLU A 20 2.78 -10.36 9.16
CA GLU A 20 2.93 -8.91 9.22
C GLU A 20 2.80 -8.29 7.83
N LEU A 21 1.93 -7.28 7.69
CA LEU A 21 1.63 -6.65 6.41
C LEU A 21 2.27 -5.27 6.32
N PHE A 22 2.91 -5.00 5.18
CA PHE A 22 3.54 -3.73 4.85
C PHE A 22 3.02 -3.21 3.52
N LEU A 23 2.98 -1.88 3.37
CA LEU A 23 2.74 -1.18 2.11
C LEU A 23 4.09 -0.69 1.56
N GLY A 24 4.38 -0.99 0.30
CA GLY A 24 5.60 -0.58 -0.39
C GLY A 24 5.34 0.48 -1.45
N ASP A 25 6.18 1.50 -1.47
CA ASP A 25 6.19 2.53 -2.51
C ASP A 25 6.91 2.00 -3.76
N LEU A 26 6.28 2.18 -4.92
CA LEU A 26 6.84 1.83 -6.23
C LEU A 26 7.26 3.07 -7.04
N GLY A 27 7.17 4.27 -6.46
CA GLY A 27 7.41 5.53 -7.17
C GLY A 27 6.35 5.82 -8.22
N ILE A 28 5.12 5.28 -8.05
CA ILE A 28 4.00 5.56 -8.96
C ILE A 28 3.61 7.03 -8.80
N PRO A 29 3.70 7.85 -9.85
CA PRO A 29 3.34 9.27 -9.74
C PRO A 29 1.86 9.45 -9.38
N GLU A 30 1.54 10.46 -8.57
CA GLU A 30 0.15 10.78 -8.16
C GLU A 30 -0.81 10.93 -9.35
N ILE A 31 -0.31 11.43 -10.49
CA ILE A 31 -1.11 11.58 -11.71
C ILE A 31 -1.62 10.24 -12.25
N ALA A 32 -0.93 9.12 -12.02
CA ALA A 32 -1.39 7.80 -12.42
C ALA A 32 -2.64 7.38 -11.62
N PHE A 33 -2.65 7.65 -10.30
CA PHE A 33 -3.82 7.41 -9.44
C PHE A 33 -4.99 8.31 -9.82
N ARG A 34 -4.75 9.62 -10.03
CA ARG A 34 -5.80 10.55 -10.47
C ARG A 34 -6.43 10.15 -11.80
N LYS A 35 -5.62 9.69 -12.77
CA LYS A 35 -6.12 9.16 -14.04
C LYS A 35 -6.99 7.91 -13.87
N ALA A 36 -6.77 7.14 -12.81
CA ALA A 36 -7.59 5.99 -12.45
C ALA A 36 -8.84 6.37 -11.61
N GLY A 37 -9.10 7.66 -11.39
CA GLY A 37 -10.21 8.13 -10.56
C GLY A 37 -9.99 7.96 -9.05
N ILE A 38 -8.74 7.79 -8.63
CA ILE A 38 -8.36 7.61 -7.23
C ILE A 38 -7.76 8.93 -6.74
N ASP A 39 -8.41 9.52 -5.73
CA ASP A 39 -7.80 10.62 -4.97
C ASP A 39 -6.74 10.02 -4.05
N TYR A 40 -5.48 10.36 -4.33
CA TYR A 40 -4.32 9.75 -3.69
C TYR A 40 -3.38 10.83 -3.19
N THR A 41 -3.05 10.72 -1.90
CA THR A 41 -1.94 11.43 -1.27
C THR A 41 -0.98 10.38 -0.73
N SER A 42 0.31 10.55 -1.03
CA SER A 42 1.31 9.57 -0.59
C SER A 42 1.38 9.49 0.95
N PRO A 43 1.23 8.30 1.56
CA PRO A 43 1.41 8.14 3.00
C PRO A 43 2.89 8.03 3.40
N PHE A 44 3.80 7.96 2.43
CA PHE A 44 5.17 7.49 2.61
C PHE A 44 6.15 8.51 3.19
N ASP A 45 5.87 9.81 3.06
CA ASP A 45 6.77 10.89 3.50
C ASP A 45 8.24 10.59 3.12
N HIS A 46 9.16 10.44 4.08
CA HIS A 46 10.57 10.11 3.84
C HIS A 46 10.89 8.60 3.90
N ARG A 47 9.88 7.73 3.81
CA ARG A 47 10.01 6.26 3.88
C ARG A 47 9.59 5.61 2.56
N PHE A 48 9.94 4.35 2.36
CA PHE A 48 9.51 3.57 1.19
C PHE A 48 8.67 2.34 1.56
N VAL A 49 8.61 2.01 2.85
CA VAL A 49 7.86 0.88 3.39
C VAL A 49 7.19 1.32 4.69
N LEU A 50 5.90 1.04 4.82
CA LEU A 50 5.11 1.37 6.01
C LEU A 50 4.37 0.13 6.53
N PRO A 51 4.25 -0.05 7.86
CA PRO A 51 3.39 -1.09 8.41
C PRO A 51 1.92 -0.77 8.09
N LEU A 52 1.15 -1.78 7.65
CA LEU A 52 -0.25 -1.65 7.28
C LEU A 52 -1.12 -2.52 8.20
N ARG A 53 -2.11 -1.90 8.86
CA ARG A 53 -3.04 -2.61 9.74
C ARG A 53 -4.33 -2.93 8.98
N ILE A 54 -4.68 -4.22 8.90
CA ILE A 54 -6.00 -4.65 8.44
C ILE A 54 -6.98 -4.45 9.61
N GLN A 55 -8.04 -3.67 9.43
CA GLN A 55 -9.11 -3.52 10.43
C GLN A 55 -9.92 -4.80 10.60
#